data_AF-A0A1Q9N2T9-F1
#
_entry.id   AF-A0A1Q9N2T9-F1
#
_cell.length_a   1.000
_cell.length_b   1.000
_cell.length_c   1.000
_cell.angle_alpha   90.00
_cell.angle_beta   90.00
_cell.angle_gamma   90.00
#
_symmetry.space_group_name_H-M   'P 1'
#
loop_
_entity.id
_entity.type
_entity.pdbx_description
1 polymer ?
#
loop_
_entity_poly.entity_id
_entity_poly.type
_entity_poly.pdbx_seq_one_letter_code
_entity_poly.pdbx_strand_id
1 'polypeptide(L)'
;MTVKNPNLAYLVAPWIDIATSVSASTAYLIKRALEQMGYVVKEFYGILDWNFIFTNLLPLHDPGVVIYTGHGLKDKWLGDDPFLGTLTTDQAYLLKDRAVIAVPSCYTASGLGIEAVKEGARFYVGSNDLVWVAWNEWDHEYRRDFEFTWFTLVVSILNGISPKESLITYKELCTSIAKYYEDNNLPNGDYYAGLLIHNRDHMVVLGNENDILVPPIAYDPKDIQQINNNPSVSRY
;
A
#
# COMPACT_ATOMS: atom_id res chain seq x y z
N MET A 1 -10.35 -1.29 -27.66
CA MET A 1 -9.77 -1.05 -26.32
C MET A 1 -10.14 -2.24 -25.47
N THR A 2 -9.17 -3.00 -24.99
CA THR A 2 -9.40 -4.09 -24.03
C THR A 2 -9.77 -3.47 -22.70
N VAL A 3 -10.89 -3.91 -22.13
CA VAL A 3 -11.29 -3.53 -20.76
C VAL A 3 -10.32 -4.21 -19.82
N LYS A 4 -9.63 -3.45 -18.95
CA LYS A 4 -8.74 -3.98 -17.91
C LYS A 4 -9.48 -5.05 -17.12
N ASN A 5 -8.83 -6.12 -16.68
CA ASN A 5 -9.47 -7.12 -15.83
C ASN A 5 -9.65 -6.55 -14.41
N PRO A 6 -10.87 -6.14 -14.01
CA PRO A 6 -11.08 -5.46 -12.74
C PRO A 6 -10.86 -6.39 -11.54
N ASN A 7 -10.91 -7.70 -11.76
CA ASN A 7 -10.77 -8.73 -10.73
C ASN A 7 -9.33 -9.21 -10.57
N LEU A 8 -8.40 -8.74 -11.41
CA LEU A 8 -6.98 -9.07 -11.32
C LEU A 8 -6.24 -7.93 -10.62
N ALA A 9 -5.61 -8.27 -9.50
CA ALA A 9 -4.73 -7.39 -8.75
C ALA A 9 -3.28 -7.82 -8.93
N TYR A 10 -2.41 -6.85 -9.20
CA TYR A 10 -0.96 -7.02 -9.05
C TYR A 10 -0.56 -6.56 -7.66
N LEU A 11 0.21 -7.39 -6.96
CA LEU A 11 0.80 -7.04 -5.68
C LEU A 11 2.32 -7.17 -5.80
N VAL A 12 3.01 -6.04 -5.68
CA VAL A 12 4.46 -5.93 -5.85
C VAL A 12 5.08 -5.54 -4.52
N ALA A 13 5.90 -6.43 -3.98
CA ALA A 13 6.52 -6.28 -2.66
C ALA A 13 7.99 -6.73 -2.71
N PRO A 14 8.92 -5.85 -3.13
CA PRO A 14 10.35 -6.13 -3.10
C PRO A 14 10.83 -6.34 -1.66
N TRP A 15 11.88 -7.15 -1.46
CA TRP A 15 12.45 -7.42 -0.14
C TRP A 15 13.97 -7.24 -0.17
N ILE A 16 14.40 -6.06 0.24
CA ILE A 16 15.77 -5.55 0.08
C ILE A 16 16.49 -5.44 1.42
N ASP A 17 15.79 -4.86 2.40
CA ASP A 17 16.31 -4.55 3.72
C ASP A 17 15.24 -4.74 4.80
N ILE A 18 15.60 -4.40 6.04
CA ILE A 18 14.72 -4.55 7.18
C ILE A 18 13.45 -3.70 7.06
N ALA A 19 13.50 -2.47 6.51
CA ALA A 19 12.31 -1.64 6.36
C ALA A 19 11.33 -2.26 5.34
N THR A 20 11.86 -2.86 4.27
CA THR A 20 11.02 -3.60 3.31
C THR A 20 10.43 -4.88 3.86
N SER A 21 10.95 -5.47 4.95
CA SER A 21 10.29 -6.63 5.58
C SER A 21 8.94 -6.27 6.20
N VAL A 22 8.81 -5.05 6.76
CA VAL A 22 7.54 -4.49 7.26
C VAL A 22 6.57 -4.23 6.09
N SER A 23 7.10 -3.78 4.94
CA SER A 23 6.29 -3.61 3.73
C SER A 23 5.79 -4.97 3.21
N ALA A 24 6.65 -5.99 3.20
CA ALA A 24 6.32 -7.34 2.75
C ALA A 24 5.30 -8.04 3.66
N SER A 25 5.37 -7.86 4.99
CA SER A 25 4.32 -8.35 5.90
C SER A 25 2.99 -7.65 5.66
N THR A 26 2.99 -6.33 5.43
CA THR A 26 1.78 -5.58 5.04
C THR A 26 1.20 -6.12 3.74
N ALA A 27 2.05 -6.39 2.73
CA ALA A 27 1.64 -6.99 1.47
C ALA A 27 0.98 -8.37 1.66
N TYR A 28 1.55 -9.20 2.53
CA TYR A 28 0.99 -10.51 2.84
C TYR A 28 -0.43 -10.39 3.44
N LEU A 29 -0.67 -9.43 4.34
CA LEU A 29 -2.00 -9.16 4.89
C LEU A 29 -2.97 -8.71 3.79
N ILE A 30 -2.55 -7.78 2.93
CA ILE A 30 -3.33 -7.27 1.80
C ILE A 30 -3.70 -8.40 0.83
N LYS A 31 -2.76 -9.29 0.50
CA LYS A 31 -3.00 -10.45 -0.36
C LYS A 31 -4.16 -11.29 0.18
N ARG A 32 -4.12 -11.63 1.48
CA ARG A 32 -5.16 -12.46 2.08
C ARG A 32 -6.54 -11.80 1.99
N ALA A 33 -6.61 -10.50 2.23
CA ALA A 33 -7.86 -9.75 2.10
C ALA A 33 -8.36 -9.73 0.64
N LEU A 34 -7.48 -9.51 -0.34
CA LEU A 34 -7.80 -9.57 -1.76
C LEU A 34 -8.35 -10.95 -2.17
N GLU A 35 -7.70 -12.03 -1.74
CA GLU A 35 -8.15 -13.39 -2.03
C GLU A 35 -9.53 -13.67 -1.43
N GLN A 36 -9.81 -13.17 -0.21
CA GLN A 36 -11.13 -13.26 0.42
C GLN A 36 -12.20 -12.43 -0.30
N MET A 37 -11.81 -11.29 -0.88
CA MET A 37 -12.65 -10.48 -1.77
C MET A 37 -12.81 -11.11 -3.16
N GLY A 38 -12.21 -12.28 -3.43
CA GLY A 38 -12.32 -12.99 -4.70
C GLY A 38 -11.46 -12.41 -5.83
N TYR A 39 -10.49 -11.54 -5.54
CA TYR A 39 -9.53 -11.11 -6.54
C TYR A 39 -8.60 -12.27 -6.92
N VAL A 40 -8.24 -12.31 -8.19
CA VAL A 40 -7.07 -13.07 -8.64
C VAL A 40 -5.85 -12.20 -8.33
N VAL A 41 -4.97 -12.65 -7.44
CA VAL A 41 -3.77 -11.91 -7.08
C VAL A 41 -2.57 -12.50 -7.81
N LYS A 42 -1.90 -11.69 -8.63
CA LYS A 42 -0.56 -11.99 -9.11
C LYS A 42 0.43 -11.29 -8.20
N GLU A 43 1.06 -12.10 -7.36
CA GLU A 43 2.07 -11.63 -6.44
C GLU A 43 3.44 -11.66 -7.07
N PHE A 44 4.22 -10.66 -6.72
CA PHE A 44 5.61 -10.59 -7.07
C PHE A 44 6.32 -10.20 -5.77
N TYR A 45 7.20 -11.09 -5.30
CA TYR A 45 8.03 -10.90 -4.11
C TYR A 45 9.49 -11.18 -4.44
N GLY A 46 10.41 -10.48 -3.79
CA GLY A 46 11.85 -10.77 -3.81
C GLY A 46 12.59 -10.45 -5.12
N ILE A 47 13.73 -11.13 -5.34
CA ILE A 47 14.74 -10.72 -6.33
C ILE A 47 14.30 -11.11 -7.74
N LEU A 48 13.45 -10.29 -8.34
CA LEU A 48 13.00 -10.41 -9.72
C LEU A 48 13.55 -9.26 -10.57
N ASP A 49 13.67 -9.51 -11.88
CA ASP A 49 13.83 -8.43 -12.85
C ASP A 49 12.48 -7.71 -12.96
N TRP A 50 12.32 -6.74 -12.08
CA TRP A 50 11.10 -5.98 -11.90
C TRP A 50 10.71 -5.19 -13.15
N ASN A 51 11.71 -4.73 -13.91
CA ASN A 51 11.48 -4.02 -15.17
C ASN A 51 10.81 -4.96 -16.19
N PHE A 52 11.28 -6.22 -16.29
CA PHE A 52 10.63 -7.23 -17.13
C PHE A 52 9.15 -7.43 -16.78
N ILE A 53 8.80 -7.45 -15.49
CA ILE A 53 7.41 -7.62 -15.04
C ILE A 53 6.54 -6.46 -15.55
N PHE A 54 6.98 -5.22 -15.36
CA PHE A 54 6.20 -4.05 -15.76
C PHE A 54 6.15 -3.86 -17.28
N THR A 55 7.24 -4.08 -18.00
CA THR A 55 7.26 -3.89 -19.45
C THR A 55 6.60 -5.02 -20.23
N ASN A 56 6.61 -6.26 -19.70
CA ASN A 56 6.12 -7.44 -20.44
C ASN A 56 4.85 -8.06 -19.83
N LEU A 57 4.78 -8.22 -18.51
CA LEU A 57 3.66 -8.93 -17.86
C LEU A 57 2.47 -8.01 -17.59
N LEU A 58 2.72 -6.76 -17.16
CA LEU A 58 1.64 -5.81 -16.87
C LEU A 58 0.73 -5.55 -18.08
N PRO A 59 1.24 -5.36 -19.32
CA PRO A 59 0.40 -5.24 -20.50
C PRO A 59 -0.29 -6.56 -20.88
N LEU A 60 0.35 -7.71 -20.61
CA LEU A 60 -0.16 -9.02 -20.96
C LEU A 60 -1.34 -9.46 -20.08
N HIS A 61 -1.20 -9.33 -18.76
CA HIS A 61 -2.26 -9.74 -17.83
C HIS A 61 -3.31 -8.65 -17.61
N ASP A 62 -2.94 -7.40 -17.88
CA ASP A 62 -3.84 -6.24 -17.90
C ASP A 62 -4.68 -6.03 -16.61
N PRO A 63 -4.03 -5.98 -15.42
CA PRO A 63 -4.74 -5.85 -14.15
C PRO A 63 -5.44 -4.50 -14.04
N GLY A 64 -6.61 -4.48 -13.39
CA GLY A 64 -7.32 -3.24 -13.04
C GLY A 64 -6.75 -2.53 -11.81
N VAL A 65 -6.04 -3.27 -10.95
CA VAL A 65 -5.46 -2.77 -9.70
C VAL A 65 -3.98 -3.13 -9.61
N VAL A 66 -3.15 -2.16 -9.22
CA VAL A 66 -1.71 -2.35 -8.95
C VAL A 66 -1.40 -1.83 -7.55
N ILE A 67 -0.88 -2.71 -6.70
CA ILE A 67 -0.49 -2.41 -5.33
C ILE A 67 1.02 -2.58 -5.23
N TYR A 68 1.68 -1.56 -4.70
CA TYR A 68 3.12 -1.55 -4.47
C TYR A 68 3.41 -1.28 -2.99
N THR A 69 4.25 -2.12 -2.39
CA THR A 69 4.65 -2.00 -0.98
C THR A 69 6.17 -2.09 -0.90
N GLY A 70 6.87 -0.99 -0.62
CA GLY A 70 8.33 -0.99 -0.62
C GLY A 70 8.93 0.40 -0.83
N HIS A 71 10.23 0.45 -1.06
CA HIS A 71 10.94 1.72 -1.20
C HIS A 71 10.52 2.51 -2.43
N GLY A 72 10.33 3.80 -2.23
CA GLY A 72 9.99 4.73 -3.29
C GLY A 72 10.97 5.89 -3.32
N LEU A 73 11.24 6.37 -4.53
CA LEU A 73 11.77 7.70 -4.76
C LEU A 73 10.72 8.53 -5.50
N LYS A 74 10.98 9.83 -5.60
CA LYS A 74 10.11 10.75 -6.31
C LYS A 74 9.80 10.28 -7.73
N ASP A 75 10.77 9.72 -8.43
CA ASP A 75 10.71 9.38 -9.85
C ASP A 75 10.55 7.88 -10.15
N LYS A 76 10.58 7.01 -9.13
CA LYS A 76 10.51 5.56 -9.32
C LYS A 76 10.06 4.75 -8.11
N TRP A 77 9.49 3.59 -8.36
CA TRP A 77 9.45 2.47 -7.43
C TRP A 77 10.78 1.72 -7.46
N LEU A 78 11.29 1.30 -6.30
CA LEU A 78 12.51 0.50 -6.24
C LEU A 78 12.18 -0.99 -6.33
N GLY A 79 13.02 -1.72 -7.05
CA GLY A 79 13.06 -3.17 -6.98
C GLY A 79 14.18 -3.59 -6.04
N ASP A 80 14.50 -4.89 -6.05
CA ASP A 80 15.58 -5.41 -5.21
C ASP A 80 16.96 -4.86 -5.55
N ASP A 81 17.15 -4.35 -6.76
CA ASP A 81 18.28 -3.48 -7.09
C ASP A 81 17.88 -2.01 -6.85
N PRO A 82 18.45 -1.32 -5.84
CA PRO A 82 18.10 0.07 -5.56
C PRO A 82 18.52 1.05 -6.67
N PHE A 83 19.45 0.65 -7.54
CA PHE A 83 19.88 1.46 -8.68
C PHE A 83 18.89 1.35 -9.84
N LEU A 84 18.31 0.18 -10.06
CA LEU A 84 17.33 -0.06 -11.12
C LEU A 84 15.89 0.16 -10.60
N GLY A 85 15.20 1.12 -11.21
CA GLY A 85 13.78 1.32 -10.91
C GLY A 85 12.93 0.15 -11.41
N THR A 86 11.99 -0.30 -10.58
CA THR A 86 10.93 -1.25 -10.95
C THR A 86 9.97 -0.62 -11.96
N LEU A 87 9.59 0.62 -11.69
CA LEU A 87 8.75 1.44 -12.53
C LEU A 87 9.17 2.89 -12.34
N THR A 88 9.53 3.55 -13.44
CA THR A 88 10.01 4.95 -13.47
C THR A 88 8.96 5.89 -14.06
N THR A 89 9.13 7.19 -13.88
CA THR A 89 8.21 8.23 -14.41
C THR A 89 8.03 8.18 -15.93
N ASP A 90 9.06 7.87 -16.71
CA ASP A 90 8.98 7.67 -18.17
C ASP A 90 8.16 6.42 -18.56
N GLN A 91 7.95 5.50 -17.62
CA GLN A 91 7.12 4.31 -17.78
C GLN A 91 5.72 4.48 -17.18
N ALA A 92 5.35 5.67 -16.68
CA ALA A 92 4.08 5.91 -16.01
C ALA A 92 2.84 5.58 -16.87
N TYR A 93 2.97 5.66 -18.20
CA TYR A 93 1.94 5.24 -19.17
C TYR A 93 1.49 3.78 -19.01
N LEU A 94 2.34 2.92 -18.43
CA LEU A 94 2.00 1.53 -18.13
C LEU A 94 0.88 1.43 -17.08
N LEU A 95 0.67 2.47 -16.26
CA LEU A 95 -0.37 2.54 -15.24
C LEU A 95 -1.71 3.09 -15.75
N LYS A 96 -1.81 3.42 -17.04
CA LYS A 96 -3.04 3.93 -17.65
C LYS A 96 -4.25 3.02 -17.38
N ASP A 97 -5.38 3.64 -17.06
CA ASP A 97 -6.68 3.05 -16.71
C ASP A 97 -6.68 2.15 -15.46
N ARG A 98 -5.63 2.20 -14.63
CA ARG A 98 -5.50 1.36 -13.42
C ARG A 98 -5.68 2.17 -12.15
N ALA A 99 -6.20 1.51 -11.11
CA ALA A 99 -6.15 1.98 -9.74
C ALA A 99 -4.78 1.63 -9.14
N VAL A 100 -4.07 2.62 -8.59
CA VAL A 100 -2.71 2.43 -8.09
C VAL A 100 -2.62 2.79 -6.62
N ILE A 101 -2.06 1.89 -5.81
CA ILE A 101 -1.90 2.08 -4.36
C ILE A 101 -0.46 1.72 -3.98
N ALA A 102 0.36 2.72 -3.65
CA ALA A 102 1.76 2.59 -3.29
C ALA A 102 1.97 2.92 -1.79
N VAL A 103 1.75 1.92 -0.92
CA VAL A 103 1.75 2.10 0.54
C VAL A 103 2.34 0.85 1.23
N PRO A 104 3.30 0.99 2.16
CA PRO A 104 4.06 2.19 2.51
C PRO A 104 5.17 2.45 1.48
N SER A 105 5.20 3.63 0.86
CA SER A 105 6.27 3.98 -0.09
C SER A 105 6.59 5.47 -0.13
N CYS A 106 7.85 5.80 0.12
CA CYS A 106 8.34 7.18 0.23
C CYS A 106 8.23 7.94 -1.10
N TYR A 107 7.83 9.21 -1.04
CA TYR A 107 7.87 10.20 -2.13
C TYR A 107 7.15 9.84 -3.44
N THR A 108 6.54 8.67 -3.57
CA THR A 108 6.00 8.17 -4.84
C THR A 108 4.90 9.08 -5.38
N ALA A 109 4.08 9.69 -4.51
CA ALA A 109 3.06 10.65 -4.90
C ALA A 109 3.62 12.05 -5.25
N SER A 110 4.89 12.33 -4.96
CA SER A 110 5.54 13.60 -5.31
C SER A 110 6.13 13.63 -6.74
N GLY A 111 6.13 12.52 -7.47
CA GLY A 111 6.54 12.49 -8.88
C GLY A 111 5.88 11.40 -9.70
N LEU A 112 6.22 10.12 -9.49
CA LEU A 112 5.66 8.99 -10.25
C LEU A 112 4.13 8.98 -10.23
N GLY A 113 3.51 9.21 -9.06
CA GLY A 113 2.05 9.27 -8.94
C GLY A 113 1.40 10.42 -9.70
N ILE A 114 2.06 11.59 -9.74
CA ILE A 114 1.60 12.73 -10.55
C ILE A 114 1.63 12.36 -12.03
N GLU A 115 2.72 11.73 -12.49
CA GLU A 115 2.87 11.34 -13.89
C GLU A 115 1.91 10.22 -14.28
N ALA A 116 1.71 9.23 -13.41
CA ALA A 116 0.75 8.15 -13.61
C ALA A 116 -0.67 8.69 -13.84
N VAL A 117 -1.11 9.66 -13.04
CA VAL A 117 -2.44 10.29 -13.20
C VAL A 117 -2.53 11.09 -14.50
N LYS A 118 -1.49 11.84 -14.88
CA LYS A 118 -1.46 12.55 -16.18
C LYS A 118 -1.58 11.58 -17.36
N GLU A 119 -0.92 10.44 -17.27
CA GLU A 119 -0.97 9.36 -18.27
C GLU A 119 -2.27 8.54 -18.24
N GLY A 120 -3.18 8.86 -17.31
CA GLY A 120 -4.54 8.31 -17.26
C GLY A 120 -4.72 7.15 -16.28
N ALA A 121 -3.87 7.01 -15.26
CA ALA A 121 -4.23 6.20 -14.09
C ALA A 121 -5.53 6.74 -13.47
N ARG A 122 -6.40 5.85 -13.01
CA ARG A 122 -7.71 6.21 -12.43
C ARG A 122 -7.55 7.08 -11.20
N PHE A 123 -6.70 6.61 -10.30
CA PHE A 123 -6.20 7.34 -9.13
C PHE A 123 -4.86 6.75 -8.70
N TYR A 124 -4.14 7.50 -7.88
CA TYR A 124 -2.90 7.08 -7.26
C TYR A 124 -2.91 7.42 -5.77
N VAL A 125 -2.73 6.43 -4.91
CA VAL A 125 -2.56 6.62 -3.46
C VAL A 125 -1.10 6.36 -3.09
N GLY A 126 -0.49 7.28 -2.35
CA GLY A 126 0.90 7.12 -1.90
C GLY A 126 1.35 8.30 -1.03
N SER A 127 2.61 8.26 -0.57
CA SER A 127 3.17 9.35 0.23
C SER A 127 3.85 10.40 -0.63
N ASN A 128 3.70 11.67 -0.26
CA ASN A 128 4.43 12.78 -0.85
C ASN A 128 5.76 13.08 -0.12
N ASP A 129 6.07 12.36 0.96
CA ASP A 129 7.28 12.47 1.76
C ASP A 129 7.81 11.08 2.16
N LEU A 130 8.78 11.01 3.08
CA LEU A 130 9.19 9.78 3.75
C LEU A 130 7.99 9.07 4.37
N VAL A 131 8.06 7.73 4.36
CA VAL A 131 7.16 6.89 5.14
C VAL A 131 8.00 6.18 6.18
N TRP A 132 7.66 6.42 7.44
CA TRP A 132 8.35 5.79 8.57
C TRP A 132 7.72 4.44 8.89
N VAL A 133 8.57 3.49 9.26
CA VAL A 133 8.17 2.19 9.79
C VAL A 133 8.42 2.16 11.30
N ALA A 134 7.72 1.26 11.99
CA ALA A 134 7.93 1.01 13.41
C ALA A 134 8.44 -0.40 13.68
N TRP A 135 9.03 -0.58 14.86
CA TRP A 135 9.53 -1.86 15.35
C TRP A 135 8.75 -2.29 16.57
N ASN A 136 8.73 -3.59 16.86
CA ASN A 136 8.17 -4.06 18.11
C ASN A 136 9.13 -3.71 19.25
N GLU A 137 8.58 -3.14 20.30
CA GLU A 137 9.25 -2.95 21.57
C GLU A 137 8.79 -4.03 22.56
N TRP A 138 9.43 -4.11 23.72
CA TRP A 138 9.15 -5.16 24.70
C TRP A 138 7.76 -5.08 25.32
N ASP A 139 7.16 -3.90 25.31
CA ASP A 139 5.88 -3.54 25.95
C ASP A 139 4.74 -3.30 24.95
N HIS A 140 5.06 -3.01 23.68
CA HIS A 140 4.06 -2.71 22.66
C HIS A 140 4.49 -3.08 21.24
N GLU A 141 3.56 -3.63 20.46
CA GLU A 141 3.76 -4.06 19.07
C GLU A 141 3.56 -2.88 18.08
N TYR A 142 4.39 -1.82 18.16
CA TYR A 142 4.22 -0.63 17.29
C TYR A 142 4.22 -0.96 15.80
N ARG A 143 5.05 -1.92 15.36
CA ARG A 143 5.08 -2.38 13.95
C ARG A 143 3.69 -2.75 13.46
N ARG A 144 2.96 -3.50 14.28
CA ARG A 144 1.64 -4.03 13.94
C ARG A 144 0.60 -2.93 13.78
N ASP A 145 0.66 -1.90 14.61
CA ASP A 145 -0.22 -0.75 14.50
C ASP A 145 0.02 0.02 13.21
N PHE A 146 1.27 0.20 12.81
CA PHE A 146 1.63 0.83 11.53
C PHE A 146 1.11 0.00 10.35
N GLU A 147 1.37 -1.30 10.34
CA GLU A 147 0.87 -2.24 9.32
C GLU A 147 -0.65 -2.20 9.24
N PHE A 148 -1.34 -2.13 10.39
CA PHE A 148 -2.79 -2.07 10.44
C PHE A 148 -3.33 -0.79 9.78
N THR A 149 -2.68 0.37 10.00
CA THR A 149 -3.11 1.61 9.33
C THR A 149 -3.03 1.51 7.80
N TRP A 150 -1.91 1.01 7.26
CA TRP A 150 -1.72 0.85 5.82
C TRP A 150 -2.67 -0.20 5.24
N PHE A 151 -2.82 -1.33 5.93
CA PHE A 151 -3.78 -2.37 5.57
C PHE A 151 -5.20 -1.81 5.48
N THR A 152 -5.66 -1.06 6.49
CA THR A 152 -7.00 -0.46 6.50
C THR A 152 -7.22 0.45 5.30
N LEU A 153 -6.25 1.33 4.98
CA LEU A 153 -6.35 2.21 3.81
C LEU A 153 -6.55 1.40 2.52
N VAL A 154 -5.71 0.39 2.28
CA VAL A 154 -5.74 -0.42 1.07
C VAL A 154 -7.04 -1.22 0.98
N VAL A 155 -7.42 -1.89 2.06
CA VAL A 155 -8.61 -2.77 2.10
C VAL A 155 -9.91 -1.99 1.99
N SER A 156 -10.01 -0.81 2.58
CA SER A 156 -11.19 0.05 2.41
C SER A 156 -11.42 0.41 0.95
N ILE A 157 -10.35 0.80 0.24
CA ILE A 157 -10.41 1.11 -1.21
C ILE A 157 -10.87 -0.11 -2.01
N LEU A 158 -10.27 -1.27 -1.74
CA LEU A 158 -10.56 -2.51 -2.47
C LEU A 158 -11.97 -3.05 -2.19
N ASN A 159 -12.55 -2.72 -1.04
CA ASN A 159 -13.92 -3.07 -0.66
C ASN A 159 -14.98 -2.05 -1.13
N GLY A 160 -14.60 -1.12 -2.00
CA GLY A 160 -15.51 -0.16 -2.62
C GLY A 160 -15.82 1.08 -1.81
N ILE A 161 -15.00 1.41 -0.80
CA ILE A 161 -14.98 2.76 -0.24
C ILE A 161 -14.13 3.64 -1.17
N SER A 162 -14.52 4.89 -1.38
CA SER A 162 -13.74 5.80 -2.23
C SER A 162 -12.32 6.04 -1.67
N PRO A 163 -11.32 6.32 -2.52
CA PRO A 163 -9.98 6.71 -2.07
C PRO A 163 -9.99 7.85 -1.05
N LYS A 164 -10.85 8.84 -1.25
CA LYS A 164 -11.02 9.98 -0.34
C LYS A 164 -11.49 9.55 1.06
N GLU A 165 -12.56 8.78 1.15
CA GLU A 165 -13.12 8.33 2.43
C GLU A 165 -12.19 7.33 3.12
N SER A 166 -11.52 6.47 2.34
CA SER A 166 -10.50 5.55 2.85
C SER A 166 -9.30 6.32 3.43
N LEU A 167 -8.87 7.41 2.79
CA LEU A 167 -7.83 8.29 3.33
C LEU A 167 -8.27 8.98 4.63
N ILE A 168 -9.52 9.43 4.73
CA ILE A 168 -10.07 10.00 5.98
C ILE A 168 -9.99 8.95 7.09
N THR A 169 -10.45 7.72 6.82
CA THR A 169 -10.45 6.60 7.77
C THR A 169 -9.02 6.27 8.23
N TYR A 170 -8.07 6.21 7.29
CA TYR A 170 -6.64 6.05 7.58
C TYR A 170 -6.14 7.14 8.54
N LYS A 171 -6.47 8.40 8.26
CA LYS A 171 -5.99 9.52 9.06
C LYS A 171 -6.56 9.55 10.47
N GLU A 172 -7.83 9.20 10.62
CA GLU A 172 -8.49 9.03 11.91
C GLU A 172 -7.86 7.88 12.70
N LEU A 173 -7.56 6.75 12.05
CA LEU A 173 -6.92 5.61 12.68
C LEU A 173 -5.50 5.95 13.17
N CYS A 174 -4.66 6.59 12.35
CA CYS A 174 -3.34 7.06 12.78
C CYS A 174 -3.44 8.01 13.99
N THR A 175 -4.41 8.93 13.98
CA THR A 175 -4.63 9.88 15.08
C THR A 175 -5.07 9.17 16.36
N SER A 176 -5.97 8.19 16.25
CA SER A 176 -6.46 7.40 17.38
C SER A 176 -5.33 6.59 18.04
N ILE A 177 -4.50 5.93 17.22
CA ILE A 177 -3.37 5.13 17.71
C ILE A 177 -2.31 6.03 18.35
N ALA A 178 -1.93 7.15 17.71
CA ALA A 178 -0.98 8.10 18.29
C ALA A 178 -1.47 8.64 19.65
N LYS A 179 -2.75 9.00 19.75
CA LYS A 179 -3.36 9.43 21.01
C LYS A 179 -3.34 8.32 22.07
N TYR A 180 -3.57 7.07 21.67
CA TYR A 180 -3.48 5.92 22.58
C TYR A 180 -2.06 5.79 23.18
N TYR A 181 -1.01 6.00 22.39
CA TYR A 181 0.37 5.97 22.89
C TYR A 181 0.63 7.04 23.95
N GLU A 182 0.17 8.27 23.69
CA GLU A 182 0.30 9.42 24.59
C GLU A 182 -0.53 9.23 25.87
N ASP A 183 -1.81 8.88 25.76
CA ASP A 183 -2.73 8.75 26.89
C ASP A 183 -2.28 7.63 27.86
N ASN A 184 -1.60 6.60 27.35
CA ASN A 184 -1.11 5.48 28.16
C ASN A 184 0.37 5.59 28.56
N ASN A 185 1.05 6.68 28.17
CA ASN A 185 2.48 6.90 28.43
C ASN A 185 3.35 5.68 28.07
N LEU A 186 3.11 5.09 26.89
CA LEU A 186 3.88 3.93 26.47
C LEU A 186 5.36 4.33 26.28
N PRO A 187 6.32 3.50 26.72
CA PRO A 187 7.73 3.61 26.34
C PRO A 187 7.94 3.87 24.84
N ASN A 188 8.65 4.95 24.49
CA ASN A 188 8.84 5.45 23.12
C ASN A 188 7.55 5.83 22.37
N GLY A 189 6.42 5.93 23.07
CA GLY A 189 5.12 6.19 22.48
C GLY A 189 5.02 7.57 21.82
N ASP A 190 5.70 8.58 22.38
CA ASP A 190 5.81 9.92 21.79
C ASP A 190 6.55 9.92 20.44
N TYR A 191 7.65 9.17 20.36
CA TYR A 191 8.39 8.97 19.12
C TYR A 191 7.53 8.30 18.05
N TYR A 192 6.93 7.15 18.35
CA TYR A 192 6.10 6.42 17.39
C TYR A 192 4.80 7.16 17.05
N ALA A 193 4.22 7.92 17.97
CA ALA A 193 3.11 8.83 17.70
C ALA A 193 3.52 9.88 16.67
N GLY A 194 4.67 10.54 16.85
CA GLY A 194 5.21 11.50 15.89
C GLY A 194 5.39 10.92 14.48
N LEU A 195 5.89 9.68 14.38
CA LEU A 195 6.04 8.97 13.10
C LEU A 195 4.68 8.65 12.45
N LEU A 196 3.67 8.22 13.21
CA LEU A 196 2.31 8.00 12.71
C LEU A 196 1.68 9.29 12.19
N ILE A 197 1.85 10.39 12.93
CA ILE A 197 1.34 11.71 12.53
C ILE A 197 2.04 12.19 11.25
N HIS A 198 3.34 11.97 11.12
CA HIS A 198 4.04 12.25 9.86
C HIS A 198 3.44 11.44 8.69
N ASN A 199 3.35 10.12 8.82
CA ASN A 199 2.77 9.27 7.78
C ASN A 199 1.33 9.69 7.41
N ARG A 200 0.51 10.04 8.42
CA ARG A 200 -0.85 10.56 8.27
C ARG A 200 -0.90 11.79 7.38
N ASP A 201 -0.03 12.76 7.66
CA ASP A 201 -0.08 14.08 7.03
C ASP A 201 0.45 14.06 5.60
N HIS A 202 1.33 13.10 5.28
CA HIS A 202 1.97 12.97 3.98
C HIS A 202 1.34 11.93 3.04
N MET A 203 0.40 11.12 3.53
CA MET A 203 -0.41 10.24 2.67
C MET A 203 -1.45 11.03 1.88
N VAL A 204 -1.48 10.84 0.57
CA VAL A 204 -2.36 11.58 -0.35
C VAL A 204 -3.02 10.67 -1.39
N VAL A 205 -4.10 11.18 -1.98
CA VAL A 205 -4.78 10.63 -3.14
C VAL A 205 -4.62 11.62 -4.30
N LEU A 206 -4.26 11.13 -5.48
CA LEU A 206 -4.17 11.89 -6.73
C LEU A 206 -5.17 11.30 -7.74
N GLY A 207 -5.64 12.12 -8.68
CA GLY A 207 -6.59 11.70 -9.72
C GLY A 207 -8.03 11.69 -9.24
N ASN A 208 -8.82 10.70 -9.64
CA ASN A 208 -10.23 10.61 -9.25
C ASN A 208 -10.39 10.10 -7.80
N GLU A 209 -10.48 11.04 -6.85
CA GLU A 209 -10.60 10.72 -5.42
C GLU A 209 -11.92 10.03 -5.02
N ASN A 210 -12.95 10.08 -5.88
CA ASN A 210 -14.27 9.49 -5.64
C ASN A 210 -14.49 8.21 -6.47
N ASP A 211 -13.44 7.66 -7.08
CA ASP A 211 -13.54 6.41 -7.82
C ASP A 211 -13.90 5.24 -6.89
N ILE A 212 -14.61 4.24 -7.41
CA ILE A 212 -15.06 3.07 -6.65
C ILE A 212 -14.56 1.80 -7.33
N LEU A 213 -13.89 0.95 -6.55
CA LEU A 213 -13.58 -0.42 -6.96
C LEU A 213 -14.71 -1.34 -6.51
N VAL A 214 -15.25 -2.12 -7.42
CA VAL A 214 -16.27 -3.12 -7.08
C VAL A 214 -15.54 -4.44 -6.83
N PRO A 215 -15.45 -4.93 -5.58
CA PRO A 215 -14.80 -6.21 -5.33
C PRO A 215 -15.58 -7.35 -6.00
N PRO A 216 -14.88 -8.42 -6.45
CA PRO A 216 -15.54 -9.60 -7.02
C PRO A 216 -16.54 -10.25 -6.06
N ILE A 217 -16.23 -10.23 -4.77
CA ILE A 217 -17.05 -10.74 -3.67
C ILE A 217 -17.10 -9.65 -2.60
N ALA A 218 -18.31 -9.33 -2.13
CA ALA A 218 -18.49 -8.39 -1.02
C ALA A 218 -17.79 -8.94 0.24
N TYR A 219 -16.94 -8.12 0.85
CA TYR A 219 -16.16 -8.51 2.01
C TYR A 219 -16.73 -7.90 3.29
N ASP A 220 -17.00 -8.72 4.31
CA ASP A 220 -17.48 -8.26 5.61
C ASP A 220 -16.28 -7.75 6.44
N PRO A 221 -16.25 -6.46 6.84
CA PRO A 221 -15.20 -5.91 7.67
C PRO A 221 -14.96 -6.66 9.00
N LYS A 222 -15.92 -7.44 9.50
CA LYS A 222 -15.74 -8.28 10.70
C LYS A 222 -14.67 -9.35 10.52
N ASP A 223 -14.38 -9.75 9.28
CA ASP A 223 -13.32 -10.71 8.96
C ASP A 223 -11.91 -10.12 9.19
N ILE A 224 -11.77 -8.78 9.18
CA ILE A 224 -10.51 -8.08 9.49
C ILE A 224 -10.10 -8.32 10.96
N GLN A 225 -11.06 -8.32 11.88
CA GLN A 225 -10.77 -8.57 13.30
C GLN A 225 -10.25 -10.02 13.53
N GLN A 226 -10.69 -10.98 12.72
CA GLN A 226 -10.20 -12.36 12.80
C GLN A 226 -8.79 -12.52 12.23
N ILE A 227 -8.41 -11.76 11.18
CA ILE A 227 -7.04 -11.72 10.66
C ILE A 227 -6.09 -11.19 11.72
N ASN A 228 -6.49 -10.12 12.42
CA ASN A 228 -5.71 -9.55 13.51
C ASN A 228 -5.58 -10.52 14.69
N ASN A 229 -6.61 -11.29 15.03
CA ASN A 229 -6.54 -12.21 16.18
C ASN A 229 -5.79 -13.53 15.90
N ASN A 230 -5.18 -13.72 14.72
CA ASN A 230 -4.51 -14.96 14.36
C ASN A 230 -3.01 -14.96 14.75
N PRO A 231 -2.57 -15.80 15.71
CA PRO A 231 -1.19 -15.81 16.19
C PRO A 231 -0.14 -16.23 15.15
N SER A 232 -0.54 -16.76 13.98
CA SER A 232 0.40 -17.06 12.89
C SER A 232 0.95 -15.83 12.18
N VAL A 233 0.29 -14.67 12.31
CA VAL A 233 0.77 -13.38 11.77
C VAL A 233 1.94 -12.84 12.60
N SER A 234 2.06 -13.23 13.88
CA SER A 234 3.16 -12.81 14.77
C SER A 234 4.52 -13.45 14.47
N ARG A 235 4.63 -14.31 13.45
CA ARG A 235 5.84 -15.11 13.16
C ARG A 235 6.64 -14.65 11.93
N TYR A 236 6.32 -13.49 11.34
CA TYR A 236 7.03 -12.92 10.19
C TYR A 236 7.66 -11.55 10.49
#